data_AF-A0A7S0ZXA7-F1
#
_entry.id   AF-A0A7S0ZXA7-F1
#
_cell.length_a   1.000
_cell.length_b   1.000
_cell.length_c   1.000
_cell.angle_alpha   90.00
_cell.angle_beta   90.00
_cell.angle_gamma   90.00
#
_symmetry.space_group_name_H-M   'P 1'
#
loop_
_entity.id
_entity.type
_entity.pdbx_description
1 polymer ?
#
loop_
_entity_poly.entity_id
_entity_poly.type
_entity_poly.pdbx_seq_one_letter_code
_entity_poly.pdbx_strand_id
1 'polypeptide(L)'
;QTFTCHSGWPCTVSPVTGQVAAGDRLRVMESCYPAAPADGFLPLSSWQDSHISQAAASDLVFSWGDETELGLGKEYELCWCSASAHDCGNHTSDYFARVGTLLVPGPAALSDVLCADTCGFTFPSGQGVGLADGDLVMVLSTCGIPDAVAG
;
A
#
# COMPACT_ATOMS: atom_id res chain seq x y z
N GLN A 1 8.35 -2.33 13.94
CA GLN A 1 7.38 -3.42 13.70
C GLN A 1 6.97 -3.38 12.23
N THR A 2 6.64 -4.53 11.65
CA THR A 2 6.30 -4.69 10.23
C THR A 2 5.01 -5.48 10.10
N PHE A 3 4.14 -5.04 9.20
CA PHE A 3 2.89 -5.71 8.85
C PHE A 3 2.86 -6.03 7.37
N THR A 4 2.03 -6.97 6.96
CA THR A 4 1.89 -7.38 5.57
C THR A 4 0.42 -7.32 5.18
N CYS A 5 0.12 -6.64 4.08
CA CYS A 5 -1.20 -6.66 3.45
C CYS A 5 -1.08 -6.93 1.95
N HIS A 6 -2.15 -7.45 1.38
CA HIS A 6 -2.22 -7.77 -0.05
C HIS A 6 -3.19 -6.81 -0.72
N SER A 7 -2.84 -6.31 -1.91
CA SER A 7 -3.77 -5.48 -2.68
C SER A 7 -5.02 -6.29 -3.07
N GLY A 8 -6.19 -5.66 -3.02
CA GLY A 8 -7.50 -6.25 -3.28
C GLY A 8 -8.07 -7.08 -2.13
N TRP A 9 -7.42 -7.13 -0.96
CA TRP A 9 -7.88 -7.90 0.20
C TRP A 9 -8.13 -6.97 1.40
N PRO A 10 -8.99 -7.36 2.37
CA PRO A 10 -9.12 -6.64 3.61
C PRO A 10 -7.77 -6.54 4.33
N CYS A 11 -7.38 -5.33 4.73
CA CYS A 11 -6.11 -5.08 5.43
C CYS A 11 -6.38 -4.61 6.87
N THR A 12 -5.84 -5.34 7.85
CA THR A 12 -5.89 -4.97 9.28
C THR A 12 -4.52 -5.19 9.90
N VAL A 13 -4.04 -4.20 10.65
CA VAL A 13 -2.78 -4.26 11.40
C VAL A 13 -3.06 -4.24 12.90
N SER A 14 -2.52 -5.24 13.59
CA SER A 14 -2.65 -5.39 15.04
C SER A 14 -1.62 -6.40 15.58
N PRO A 15 -1.14 -6.23 16.83
CA PRO A 15 -1.22 -5.01 17.63
C PRO A 15 -0.19 -3.97 17.15
N VAL A 16 -0.57 -2.70 17.12
CA VAL A 16 0.36 -1.60 16.87
C VAL A 16 1.00 -1.19 18.19
N THR A 17 2.31 -1.41 18.37
CA THR A 17 3.01 -0.97 19.60
C THR A 17 3.10 0.55 19.66
N GLY A 18 2.85 1.13 20.83
CA GLY A 18 2.97 2.56 21.07
C GLY A 18 1.87 3.10 21.98
N GLN A 19 1.83 4.42 22.16
CA GLN A 19 0.71 5.11 22.77
C GLN A 19 -0.28 5.49 21.67
N VAL A 20 -1.17 4.56 21.35
CA VAL A 20 -2.29 4.73 20.41
C VAL A 20 -3.58 4.64 21.20
N ALA A 21 -4.57 5.43 20.81
CA ALA A 21 -5.86 5.50 21.48
C ALA A 21 -7.01 5.25 20.49
N ALA A 22 -8.16 4.82 21.00
CA ALA A 22 -9.40 4.79 20.23
C ALA A 22 -9.67 6.17 19.59
N GLY A 23 -9.96 6.16 18.28
CA GLY A 23 -10.14 7.39 17.49
C GLY A 23 -8.95 7.74 16.60
N ASP A 24 -7.73 7.36 16.98
CA ASP A 24 -6.53 7.61 16.19
C ASP A 24 -6.60 6.94 14.83
N ARG A 25 -5.77 7.41 13.89
CA ARG A 25 -5.72 6.87 12.53
C ARG A 25 -4.29 6.65 12.08
N LEU A 26 -4.13 5.69 11.18
CA LEU A 26 -2.91 5.47 10.43
C LEU A 26 -3.09 5.91 8.99
N ARG A 27 -2.02 6.37 8.38
CA ARG A 27 -1.95 6.61 6.95
C ARG A 27 -0.80 5.84 6.34
N VAL A 28 -1.05 5.20 5.20
CA VAL A 28 -0.03 4.54 4.38
C VAL A 28 0.65 5.58 3.50
N MET A 29 1.96 5.76 3.67
CA MET A 29 2.76 6.76 2.95
C MET A 29 4.13 6.21 2.58
N GLU A 30 4.86 6.83 1.65
CA GLU A 30 6.27 6.47 1.40
C GLU A 30 7.20 6.99 2.49
N SER A 31 6.85 8.13 3.11
CA SER A 31 7.53 8.68 4.27
C SER A 31 6.56 9.50 5.11
N CYS A 32 6.65 9.40 6.44
CA CYS A 32 5.90 10.28 7.34
C CYS A 32 6.46 11.72 7.36
N TYR A 33 7.72 11.94 6.94
CA TYR A 33 8.32 13.27 6.88
C TYR A 33 9.44 13.42 5.83
N PRO A 34 9.46 14.49 5.00
CA PRO A 34 8.34 15.42 4.78
C PRO A 34 7.12 14.65 4.27
N ALA A 35 5.93 15.12 4.61
CA ALA A 35 4.68 14.48 4.22
C ALA A 35 4.56 14.44 2.68
N ALA A 36 5.04 13.34 2.08
CA ALA A 36 5.02 13.12 0.64
C ALA A 36 3.92 12.10 0.32
N PRO A 37 3.07 12.36 -0.68
CA PRO A 37 2.18 11.32 -1.18
C PRO A 37 3.02 10.14 -1.70
N ALA A 38 2.56 8.92 -1.45
CA ALA A 38 3.23 7.73 -1.97
C ALA A 38 3.05 7.65 -3.49
N ASP A 39 4.15 7.60 -4.24
CA ASP A 39 4.10 7.34 -5.69
C ASP A 39 3.48 5.95 -5.94
N GLY A 40 2.61 5.83 -6.93
CA GLY A 40 1.99 4.54 -7.32
C GLY A 40 0.59 4.26 -6.78
N PHE A 41 -0.01 5.20 -6.06
CA PHE A 41 -1.47 5.23 -5.94
C PHE A 41 -2.04 6.11 -7.06
N LEU A 42 -2.82 5.51 -7.96
CA LEU A 42 -3.48 6.27 -9.01
C LEU A 42 -4.55 7.18 -8.38
N PRO A 43 -4.56 8.49 -8.69
CA PRO A 43 -5.63 9.37 -8.26
C PRO A 43 -6.87 9.08 -9.12
N LEU A 44 -7.58 8.00 -8.81
CA LEU A 44 -8.96 7.91 -9.23
C LEU A 44 -9.69 8.99 -8.42
N SER A 45 -10.27 9.95 -9.13
CA SER A 45 -10.82 11.22 -8.66
C SER A 45 -12.02 11.12 -7.70
N SER A 46 -12.24 9.96 -7.09
CA SER A 46 -13.26 9.65 -6.08
C SER A 46 -12.70 9.15 -4.73
N TRP A 47 -11.37 9.02 -4.56
CA TRP A 47 -10.76 8.26 -3.46
C TRP A 47 -9.97 9.13 -2.46
N GLN A 48 -10.62 10.06 -1.77
CA GLN A 48 -9.91 10.95 -0.83
C GLN A 48 -9.47 10.26 0.48
N ASP A 49 -9.91 9.01 0.78
CA ASP A 49 -9.69 8.40 2.11
C ASP A 49 -9.02 7.02 2.14
N SER A 50 -8.76 6.34 1.02
CA SER A 50 -8.31 4.92 1.03
C SER A 50 -6.90 4.66 1.59
N HIS A 51 -6.11 5.71 1.81
CA HIS A 51 -4.81 5.60 2.47
C HIS A 51 -4.90 5.71 3.99
N ILE A 52 -6.00 6.29 4.49
CA ILE A 52 -6.23 6.57 5.89
C ILE A 52 -7.05 5.42 6.45
N SER A 53 -6.59 4.83 7.54
CA SER A 53 -7.31 3.77 8.23
C SER A 53 -8.64 4.31 8.76
N GLN A 54 -9.58 3.40 8.99
CA GLN A 54 -10.66 3.66 9.92
C GLN A 54 -10.10 4.11 11.27
N ALA A 55 -10.91 4.86 12.02
CA ALA A 55 -10.56 5.22 13.39
C ALA A 55 -10.33 3.93 14.20
N ALA A 56 -9.28 3.90 15.01
CA ALA A 56 -8.90 2.73 15.79
C ALA A 56 -10.11 2.19 16.57
N ALA A 57 -10.54 0.96 16.26
CA ALA A 57 -11.71 0.33 16.88
C ALA A 57 -11.46 -0.09 18.34
N SER A 58 -10.19 -0.27 18.70
CA SER A 58 -9.65 -0.49 20.05
C SER A 58 -8.21 0.04 20.08
N ASP A 59 -7.58 0.07 21.27
CA ASP A 59 -6.33 0.81 21.50
C ASP A 59 -5.12 0.37 20.65
N LEU A 60 -5.20 -0.65 19.79
CA LEU A 60 -4.05 -1.17 19.03
C LEU A 60 -4.41 -1.76 17.65
N VAL A 61 -5.63 -1.55 17.13
CA VAL A 61 -6.11 -2.19 15.89
C VAL A 61 -6.51 -1.13 14.87
N PHE A 62 -5.95 -1.22 13.67
CA PHE A 62 -6.26 -0.33 12.54
C PHE A 62 -6.59 -1.15 11.29
N SER A 63 -7.62 -0.75 10.57
CA SER A 63 -8.10 -1.42 9.35
C SER A 63 -8.38 -0.40 8.24
N TRP A 64 -8.32 -0.87 7.00
CA TRP A 64 -8.65 -0.09 5.80
C TRP A 64 -9.91 -0.61 5.08
N GLY A 65 -10.74 -1.38 5.79
CA GLY A 65 -11.98 -1.94 5.25
C GLY A 65 -11.79 -3.25 4.50
N ASP A 66 -12.80 -3.60 3.69
CA ASP A 66 -12.94 -4.92 3.05
C ASP A 66 -12.16 -5.07 1.74
N GLU A 67 -11.83 -3.96 1.07
CA GLU A 67 -11.01 -3.98 -0.15
C GLU A 67 -10.03 -2.82 -0.11
N THR A 68 -8.74 -3.13 -0.23
CA THR A 68 -7.68 -2.11 -0.29
C THR A 68 -6.88 -2.23 -1.57
N GLU A 69 -6.95 -1.23 -2.42
CA GLU A 69 -6.06 -1.08 -3.56
C GLU A 69 -4.73 -0.50 -3.07
N LEU A 70 -3.76 -1.37 -2.79
CA LEU A 70 -2.43 -1.00 -2.34
C LEU A 70 -1.44 -1.15 -3.50
N GLY A 71 -0.53 -0.19 -3.66
CA GLY A 71 0.55 -0.33 -4.64
C GLY A 71 1.41 -1.55 -4.32
N LEU A 72 1.56 -2.44 -5.30
CA LEU A 72 2.27 -3.71 -5.16
C LEU A 72 3.79 -3.52 -5.19
N GLY A 73 4.49 -4.49 -4.57
CA GLY A 73 5.94 -4.58 -4.64
C GLY A 73 6.66 -3.43 -3.97
N LYS A 74 6.06 -2.87 -2.92
CA LYS A 74 6.56 -1.71 -2.19
C LYS A 74 6.50 -1.90 -0.68
N GLU A 75 7.38 -1.17 -0.01
CA GLU A 75 7.36 -0.94 1.44
C GLU A 75 6.87 0.47 1.70
N TYR A 76 5.85 0.59 2.57
CA TYR A 76 5.29 1.86 3.00
C TYR A 76 5.54 2.10 4.48
N GLU A 77 5.59 3.36 4.87
CA GLU A 77 5.51 3.77 6.27
C GLU A 77 4.05 3.85 6.73
N LEU A 78 3.81 3.35 7.93
CA LEU A 78 2.57 3.58 8.67
C LEU A 78 2.76 4.81 9.54
N CYS A 79 2.12 5.90 9.14
CA CYS A 79 2.20 7.19 9.81
C CYS A 79 0.98 7.38 10.70
N TRP A 80 1.18 7.86 11.92
CA TRP A 80 0.13 7.99 12.92
C TRP A 80 -0.30 9.44 13.10
N CYS A 81 -1.61 9.61 13.29
CA CYS A 81 -2.24 10.85 13.68
C CYS A 81 -3.11 10.62 14.94
N SER A 82 -2.93 11.50 15.92
CA SER A 82 -3.71 11.51 17.16
C SER A 82 -5.03 12.26 16.97
N ALA A 83 -6.16 11.58 17.15
CA ALA A 83 -7.47 12.22 17.04
C ALA A 83 -7.77 13.20 18.18
N SER A 84 -7.01 13.13 19.27
CA SER A 84 -7.12 14.08 20.38
C SER A 84 -6.39 15.41 20.15
N ALA A 85 -5.43 15.43 19.22
CA ALA A 85 -4.57 16.59 18.98
C ALA A 85 -4.74 17.20 17.57
N HIS A 86 -5.20 16.41 16.60
CA HIS A 86 -5.18 16.76 15.18
C HIS A 86 -6.46 16.34 14.46
N ASP A 87 -6.68 16.91 13.27
CA ASP A 87 -7.76 16.52 12.37
C ASP A 87 -7.24 15.50 11.35
N CYS A 88 -7.27 14.25 11.77
CA CYS A 88 -6.77 13.12 11.01
C CYS A 88 -7.53 12.86 9.69
N GLY A 89 -8.63 13.55 9.41
CA GLY A 89 -9.35 13.42 8.13
C GLY A 89 -8.85 14.36 7.03
N ASN A 90 -8.31 15.52 7.39
CA ASN A 90 -8.18 16.64 6.45
C ASN A 90 -6.74 17.00 6.07
N HIS A 91 -5.75 16.68 6.92
CA HIS A 91 -4.39 17.17 6.74
C HIS A 91 -3.35 16.03 6.75
N THR A 92 -2.70 15.80 5.60
CA THR A 92 -1.55 14.87 5.51
C THR A 92 -0.42 15.26 6.47
N SER A 93 -0.26 16.55 6.77
CA SER A 93 0.77 17.05 7.70
C SER A 93 0.59 16.58 9.15
N ASP A 94 -0.60 16.09 9.51
CA ASP A 94 -0.88 15.59 10.85
C ASP A 94 -0.32 14.16 11.06
N TYR A 95 0.19 13.52 9.99
CA TYR A 95 0.73 12.17 9.98
C TYR A 95 2.26 12.15 9.92
N PHE A 96 2.92 12.65 10.95
CA PHE A 96 4.39 12.78 10.98
C PHE A 96 5.11 11.69 11.80
N ALA A 97 4.39 10.94 12.63
CA ALA A 97 4.98 9.92 13.49
C ALA A 97 4.92 8.53 12.86
N ARG A 98 6.06 7.93 12.53
CA ARG A 98 6.12 6.56 12.04
C ARG A 98 5.90 5.55 13.17
N VAL A 99 4.92 4.66 13.01
CA VAL A 99 4.65 3.56 13.95
C VAL A 99 5.05 2.18 13.41
N GLY A 100 5.30 2.06 12.12
CA GLY A 100 5.71 0.80 11.51
C GLY A 100 5.96 0.88 10.02
N THR A 101 6.16 -0.30 9.44
CA THR A 101 6.23 -0.51 8.00
C THR A 101 5.08 -1.42 7.56
N LEU A 102 4.45 -1.08 6.43
CA LEU A 102 3.51 -1.94 5.73
C LEU A 102 4.18 -2.50 4.48
N LEU A 103 4.33 -3.82 4.43
CA LEU A 103 4.79 -4.58 3.29
C LEU A 103 3.60 -4.89 2.40
N VAL A 104 3.70 -4.56 1.11
CA VAL A 104 2.71 -4.98 0.11
C VAL A 104 3.41 -5.88 -0.90
N PRO A 105 3.36 -7.22 -0.70
CA PRO A 105 4.07 -8.15 -1.56
C PRO A 105 3.58 -8.07 -3.00
N GLY A 106 4.49 -8.24 -3.93
CA GLY A 106 4.20 -8.24 -5.35
C GLY A 106 5.37 -7.79 -6.20
N PRO A 107 5.24 -7.88 -7.52
CA PRO A 107 6.20 -7.30 -8.44
C PRO A 107 6.21 -5.78 -8.28
N ALA A 108 7.39 -5.17 -8.31
CA ALA A 108 7.49 -3.71 -8.42
C ALA A 108 6.89 -3.27 -9.76
N ALA A 109 6.31 -2.07 -9.80
CA ALA A 109 5.83 -1.48 -11.05
C ALA A 109 6.98 -1.45 -12.07
N LEU A 110 6.87 -2.29 -13.09
CA LEU A 110 7.82 -2.30 -14.20
C LEU A 110 7.52 -1.10 -15.10
N SER A 111 8.58 -0.47 -15.61
CA SER A 111 8.43 0.47 -16.71
C SER A 111 7.88 -0.27 -17.93
N ASP A 112 7.03 0.39 -18.71
CA ASP A 112 6.53 -0.18 -19.97
C ASP A 112 7.71 -0.58 -20.86
N VAL A 113 7.83 -1.88 -21.15
CA VAL A 113 8.84 -2.40 -22.05
C VAL A 113 8.25 -2.42 -23.45
N LEU A 114 8.60 -1.43 -24.27
CA LEU A 114 8.23 -1.44 -25.69
C LEU A 114 9.15 -2.41 -26.45
N CYS A 115 8.56 -3.44 -27.04
CA CYS A 115 9.25 -4.34 -27.96
C CYS A 115 8.72 -4.15 -29.39
N ALA A 116 9.62 -3.94 -30.35
CA ALA A 116 9.25 -3.75 -31.75
C ALA A 116 9.28 -5.04 -32.60
N ASP A 117 10.09 -6.03 -32.24
CA ASP A 117 10.29 -7.26 -33.03
C ASP A 117 10.17 -8.53 -32.16
N THR A 118 11.29 -9.05 -31.65
CA THR A 118 11.33 -10.19 -30.73
C THR A 118 12.07 -9.79 -29.47
N CYS A 119 11.36 -9.77 -28.35
CA CYS A 119 11.96 -9.56 -27.04
C CYS A 119 11.69 -10.77 -26.17
N GLY A 120 12.74 -11.31 -25.58
CA GLY A 120 12.59 -12.16 -24.40
C GLY A 120 12.21 -11.26 -23.24
N PHE A 121 11.08 -11.54 -22.60
CA PHE A 121 10.77 -10.96 -21.30
C PHE A 121 11.45 -11.82 -20.23
N THR A 122 12.38 -11.22 -19.49
CA THR A 122 12.89 -11.81 -18.26
C THR A 122 12.52 -10.86 -17.14
N PHE A 123 11.75 -11.36 -16.17
CA PHE A 123 11.45 -10.58 -14.99
C PHE A 123 12.76 -10.33 -14.23
N PRO A 124 13.19 -9.06 -14.02
CA PRO A 124 14.45 -8.79 -13.37
C PRO A 124 14.42 -9.35 -11.94
N SER A 125 15.39 -10.21 -11.60
CA SER A 125 15.51 -10.74 -10.24
C SER A 125 15.66 -9.59 -9.25
N GLY A 126 14.84 -9.57 -8.20
CA GLY A 126 14.90 -8.57 -7.12
C GLY A 126 14.08 -7.30 -7.37
N GLN A 127 13.23 -7.24 -8.39
CA GLN A 127 12.29 -6.14 -8.55
C GLN A 127 10.92 -6.48 -7.93
N GLY A 128 10.65 -5.90 -6.77
CA GLY A 128 9.43 -6.15 -6.00
C GLY A 128 9.76 -6.58 -4.59
N VAL A 129 8.72 -6.98 -3.88
CA VAL A 129 8.78 -7.26 -2.45
C VAL A 129 8.10 -8.59 -2.19
N GLY A 130 8.73 -9.45 -1.40
CA GLY A 130 8.15 -10.74 -1.00
C GLY A 130 7.99 -11.75 -2.14
N LEU A 131 8.76 -11.61 -3.22
CA LEU A 131 8.79 -12.56 -4.34
C LEU A 131 9.70 -13.76 -4.03
N ALA A 132 9.28 -14.96 -4.44
CA ALA A 132 10.01 -16.20 -4.28
C ALA A 132 10.05 -17.02 -5.58
N ASP A 133 11.00 -17.96 -5.65
CA ASP A 133 11.08 -18.91 -6.77
C ASP A 133 9.78 -19.74 -6.83
N GLY A 134 9.14 -19.74 -8.00
CA GLY A 134 7.87 -20.42 -8.22
C GLY A 134 6.64 -19.50 -8.21
N ASP A 135 6.80 -18.21 -7.89
CA ASP A 135 5.74 -17.22 -8.09
C ASP A 135 5.38 -17.11 -9.58
N LEU A 136 4.10 -16.90 -9.85
CA LEU A 136 3.54 -16.85 -11.20
C LEU A 136 3.25 -15.41 -11.60
N VAL A 137 3.59 -15.06 -12.84
CA VAL A 137 3.20 -13.79 -13.47
C VAL A 137 2.17 -14.08 -14.55
N MET A 138 1.10 -13.29 -14.58
CA MET A 138 0.08 -13.36 -15.63
C MET A 138 0.31 -12.25 -16.66
N VAL A 139 0.31 -12.62 -17.94
CA VAL A 139 0.32 -11.65 -19.04
C VAL A 139 -1.12 -11.29 -19.38
N LEU A 140 -1.47 -10.04 -19.13
CA LEU A 140 -2.79 -9.48 -19.40
C LEU A 140 -2.74 -8.55 -20.60
N SER A 141 -3.82 -8.53 -21.38
CA SER A 141 -3.98 -7.57 -22.48
C SER A 141 -4.20 -6.15 -21.96
N THR A 142 -4.77 -6.02 -20.76
CA THR A 142 -4.97 -4.77 -20.04
C THR A 142 -4.90 -5.04 -18.55
N CYS A 143 -4.11 -4.26 -17.81
CA CYS A 143 -3.99 -4.41 -16.36
C CYS A 143 -5.33 -4.21 -15.65
N GLY A 144 -5.58 -4.99 -14.59
CA GLY A 144 -6.81 -4.87 -13.79
C GLY A 144 -8.06 -5.50 -14.40
N ILE A 145 -7.97 -6.05 -15.62
CA ILE A 145 -9.05 -6.82 -16.24
C ILE A 145 -8.58 -8.27 -16.35
N PRO A 146 -9.36 -9.27 -15.90
CA PRO A 146 -8.99 -10.68 -15.95
C PRO A 146 -9.07 -11.28 -17.37
N ASP A 147 -8.56 -10.57 -18.37
CA ASP A 147 -8.45 -11.02 -19.76
C ASP A 147 -7.00 -11.40 -20.06
N ALA A 148 -6.68 -12.66 -19.75
CA ALA A 148 -5.39 -13.26 -20.08
C ALA A 148 -5.17 -13.27 -21.60
N VAL A 149 -3.97 -12.90 -22.04
CA VAL A 149 -3.58 -13.02 -23.44
C VAL A 149 -3.44 -14.50 -23.77
N ALA A 150 -4.10 -14.97 -24.84
CA ALA A 150 -3.92 -16.33 -25.33
C ALA A 150 -2.47 -16.50 -25.83
N GLY A 151 -1.79 -17.51 -25.29
CA GLY A 151 -0.40 -17.87 -25.63
C GLY A 151 -0.27 -18.65 -26.93
#